data_AF-A0A964ZEB8-F1
#
_entry.id   AF-A0A964ZEB8-F1
#
_cell.length_a   1.000
_cell.length_b   1.000
_cell.length_c   1.000
_cell.angle_alpha   90.00
_cell.angle_beta   90.00
_cell.angle_gamma   90.00
#
_symmetry.space_group_name_H-M   'P 1'
#
loop_
_entity.id
_entity.type
_entity.pdbx_description
1 polymer ?
#
loop_
_entity_poly.entity_id
_entity_poly.type
_entity_poly.pdbx_seq_one_letter_code
_entity_poly.pdbx_strand_id
1 'polypeptide(L)'
;MTSKKTTPPRSTVIIMVRHGKTPSTGKILPGRATGLHLSDVGRNEAIEVAKRLSKLKKVSAIYASPLERARETAAPIAKILDKKIIINKGLLECDFGKWTGKELGKLMKLAEWSTVQRAPSTFRFPNGESFTE
;
A
#
# COMPACT_ATOMS: atom_id res chain seq x y z
N MET A 1 -46.31 -17.16 19.13
CA MET A 1 -44.96 -16.57 19.27
C MET A 1 -44.30 -16.53 17.90
N THR A 2 -44.26 -15.37 17.25
CA THR A 2 -43.64 -15.21 15.93
C THR A 2 -42.13 -15.02 16.10
N SER A 3 -41.36 -16.01 15.65
CA SER A 3 -39.90 -15.95 15.63
C SER A 3 -39.44 -14.85 14.68
N LYS A 4 -38.81 -13.80 15.22
CA LYS A 4 -38.14 -12.76 14.44
C LYS A 4 -36.90 -13.39 13.80
N LYS A 5 -36.95 -13.65 12.49
CA LYS A 5 -35.76 -13.97 11.69
C LYS A 5 -34.79 -12.77 11.75
N THR A 6 -33.67 -12.93 12.43
CA THR A 6 -32.59 -11.94 12.45
C THR A 6 -31.84 -11.98 11.12
N THR A 7 -31.79 -10.85 10.41
CA THR A 7 -31.00 -10.72 9.18
C THR A 7 -29.51 -10.83 9.53
N PRO A 8 -28.70 -11.65 8.83
CA PRO A 8 -27.27 -11.74 9.12
C PRO A 8 -26.58 -10.39 8.89
N PRO A 9 -25.54 -10.07 9.67
CA PRO A 9 -24.82 -8.80 9.53
C PRO A 9 -24.22 -8.67 8.12
N ARG A 10 -24.31 -7.46 7.55
CA ARG A 10 -23.67 -7.15 6.26
C ARG A 10 -22.16 -7.26 6.41
N SER A 11 -21.52 -8.14 5.64
CA SER A 11 -20.06 -8.20 5.55
C SER A 11 -19.53 -7.17 4.56
N THR A 12 -18.30 -6.70 4.79
CA THR A 12 -17.54 -5.85 3.86
C THR A 12 -16.29 -6.61 3.44
N VAL A 13 -16.06 -6.73 2.14
CA VAL A 13 -14.83 -7.31 1.59
C VAL A 13 -13.85 -6.18 1.29
N ILE A 14 -12.65 -6.28 1.85
CA ILE A 14 -11.55 -5.34 1.58
C ILE A 14 -10.53 -6.07 0.69
N ILE A 15 -10.21 -5.46 -0.45
CA ILE A 15 -9.18 -5.95 -1.36
C ILE A 15 -7.98 -5.02 -1.22
N MET A 16 -6.85 -5.55 -0.76
CA MET A 16 -5.61 -4.79 -0.62
C MET A 16 -4.74 -4.97 -1.85
N VAL A 17 -4.33 -3.87 -2.45
CA VAL A 17 -3.43 -3.84 -3.61
C VAL A 17 -2.19 -3.05 -3.22
N ARG A 18 -1.03 -3.72 -3.25
CA ARG A 18 0.26 -3.03 -3.14
C ARG A 18 0.50 -2.24 -4.43
N HIS A 19 1.08 -1.05 -4.33
CA HIS A 19 1.48 -0.30 -5.51
C HIS A 19 2.44 -1.12 -6.40
N GLY A 20 2.41 -0.89 -7.71
CA GLY A 20 3.31 -1.54 -8.66
C GLY A 20 4.78 -1.18 -8.41
N LYS A 21 5.67 -1.87 -9.12
CA LYS A 21 7.11 -1.62 -9.04
C LYS A 21 7.49 -0.19 -9.41
N THR A 22 8.50 0.31 -8.73
CA THR A 22 9.21 1.56 -9.01
C THR A 22 10.63 1.22 -9.48
N PRO A 23 11.39 2.17 -10.05
CA PRO A 23 12.78 1.91 -10.47
C PRO A 23 13.68 1.40 -9.34
N SER A 24 13.36 1.74 -8.09
CA SER A 24 14.16 1.41 -6.91
C SER A 24 13.62 0.23 -6.10
N THR A 25 12.54 -0.42 -6.55
CA THR A 25 11.92 -1.54 -5.84
C THR A 25 12.92 -2.66 -5.58
N GLY A 26 13.02 -3.10 -4.32
CA GLY A 26 13.95 -4.15 -3.88
C GLY A 26 15.40 -3.68 -3.72
N LYS A 27 15.72 -2.42 -4.04
CA LYS A 27 17.08 -1.87 -3.93
C LYS A 27 17.16 -0.78 -2.87
N ILE A 28 16.20 0.13 -2.85
CA ILE A 28 16.13 1.27 -1.93
C ILE A 28 14.88 1.14 -1.05
N LEU A 29 14.99 1.50 0.22
CA LEU A 29 13.85 1.62 1.12
C LEU A 29 13.13 2.96 0.85
N PRO A 30 11.93 2.97 0.25
CA PRO A 30 11.35 4.20 -0.28
C PRO A 30 10.65 5.06 0.79
N GLY A 31 10.13 4.45 1.86
CA GLY A 31 9.34 5.16 2.89
C GLY A 31 8.29 6.09 2.28
N ARG A 32 8.23 7.32 2.79
CA ARG A 32 7.33 8.37 2.30
C ARG A 32 7.95 9.27 1.21
N ALA A 33 8.99 8.79 0.50
CA ALA A 33 9.62 9.57 -0.57
C ALA A 33 8.59 10.03 -1.62
N THR A 34 8.63 11.33 -1.92
CA THR A 34 7.87 12.01 -2.97
C THR A 34 8.57 11.89 -4.32
N GLY A 35 7.83 12.03 -5.41
CA GLY A 35 8.40 11.96 -6.77
C GLY A 35 8.88 10.56 -7.18
N LEU A 36 8.55 9.52 -6.39
CA LEU A 36 8.84 8.13 -6.74
C LEU A 36 7.65 7.53 -7.50
N HIS A 37 7.78 7.51 -8.81
CA HIS A 37 6.78 7.01 -9.76
C HIS A 37 6.96 5.52 -10.09
N LEU A 38 5.94 4.92 -10.69
CA LEU A 38 6.02 3.56 -11.21
C LEU A 38 7.06 3.45 -12.33
N SER A 39 7.71 2.28 -12.42
CA SER A 39 8.47 1.90 -13.62
C SER A 39 7.53 1.42 -14.72
N ASP A 40 8.05 1.16 -15.93
CA ASP A 40 7.25 0.55 -17.00
C ASP A 40 6.64 -0.79 -16.58
N VAL A 41 7.42 -1.60 -15.87
CA VAL A 41 6.93 -2.86 -15.28
C VAL A 41 5.81 -2.59 -14.29
N GLY A 42 5.95 -1.59 -13.42
CA GLY A 42 4.91 -1.22 -12.45
C GLY A 42 3.63 -0.70 -13.11
N ARG A 43 3.74 0.05 -14.21
CA ARG A 43 2.59 0.49 -15.01
C ARG A 43 1.85 -0.71 -15.60
N ASN A 44 2.57 -1.69 -16.13
CA ASN A 44 1.96 -2.93 -16.63
C ASN A 44 1.30 -3.74 -15.51
N GLU A 45 1.93 -3.85 -14.34
CA GLU A 45 1.33 -4.49 -13.15
C GLU A 45 0.01 -3.81 -12.75
N ALA A 46 -0.05 -2.48 -12.77
CA ALA A 46 -1.26 -1.72 -12.46
C ALA A 46 -2.40 -2.00 -13.46
N ILE A 47 -2.06 -2.11 -14.76
CA ILE A 47 -3.02 -2.46 -15.81
C ILE A 47 -3.56 -3.89 -15.60
N GLU A 48 -2.71 -4.86 -15.30
CA GLU A 48 -3.12 -6.24 -15.07
C GLU A 48 -4.00 -6.41 -13.84
N VAL A 49 -3.69 -5.68 -12.75
CA VAL A 49 -4.56 -5.63 -11.57
C VAL A 49 -5.92 -5.03 -11.93
N ALA A 50 -5.96 -3.93 -12.71
CA ALA A 50 -7.21 -3.33 -13.15
C ALA A 50 -8.08 -4.31 -13.96
N LYS A 51 -7.48 -5.05 -14.90
CA LYS A 51 -8.17 -6.11 -15.67
C LYS A 51 -8.67 -7.26 -14.80
N ARG A 52 -7.95 -7.60 -13.72
CA ARG A 52 -8.40 -8.62 -12.78
C ARG A 52 -9.59 -8.14 -11.95
N LEU A 53 -9.54 -6.89 -11.47
CA LEU A 53 -10.58 -6.32 -10.61
C LEU A 53 -11.85 -5.95 -11.38
N SER A 54 -11.78 -5.69 -12.69
CA SER A 54 -12.97 -5.46 -13.52
C SER A 54 -13.91 -6.67 -13.61
N LYS A 55 -13.42 -7.87 -13.27
CA LYS A 55 -14.23 -9.10 -13.20
C LYS A 55 -15.09 -9.18 -11.95
N LEU A 56 -14.93 -8.27 -10.99
CA LEU A 56 -15.73 -8.22 -9.78
C LEU A 56 -17.11 -7.65 -10.08
N LYS A 57 -18.15 -8.28 -9.53
CA LYS A 57 -19.55 -7.85 -9.73
C LYS A 57 -19.83 -6.45 -9.19
N LYS A 58 -19.15 -6.04 -8.12
CA LYS A 58 -19.36 -4.74 -7.47
C LYS A 58 -18.11 -4.29 -6.71
N VAL A 59 -17.69 -3.05 -6.98
CA VAL A 59 -16.73 -2.31 -6.17
C VAL A 59 -17.38 -1.01 -5.74
N SER A 60 -17.53 -0.81 -4.43
CA SER A 60 -18.22 0.35 -3.87
C SER A 60 -17.35 1.60 -3.81
N ALA A 61 -16.06 1.45 -3.54
CA ALA A 61 -15.11 2.57 -3.39
C ALA A 61 -13.68 2.12 -3.68
N ILE A 62 -12.83 3.08 -4.04
CA ILE A 62 -11.38 2.90 -4.22
C ILE A 62 -10.70 3.92 -3.31
N TYR A 63 -9.85 3.44 -2.41
CA TYR A 63 -9.00 4.28 -1.57
C TYR A 63 -7.54 4.10 -1.99
N ALA A 64 -6.75 5.17 -1.92
CA ALA A 64 -5.32 5.11 -2.19
C ALA A 64 -4.54 6.02 -1.23
N SER A 65 -3.30 5.63 -0.98
CA SER A 65 -2.28 6.49 -0.37
C SER A 65 -2.12 7.79 -1.18
N PRO A 66 -1.76 8.93 -0.55
CA PRO A 66 -1.45 10.15 -1.30
C PRO A 66 -0.19 10.04 -2.18
N LEU A 67 0.67 9.04 -1.95
CA LEU A 67 1.93 8.85 -2.69
C LEU A 67 1.67 8.50 -4.17
N GLU A 68 2.53 9.03 -5.06
CA GLU A 68 2.38 9.01 -6.52
C GLU A 68 2.25 7.57 -7.04
N ARG A 69 3.20 6.70 -6.68
CA ARG A 69 3.17 5.27 -7.05
C ARG A 69 1.86 4.55 -6.70
N ALA A 70 1.21 4.91 -5.59
CA ALA A 70 -0.07 4.31 -5.19
C ALA A 70 -1.22 4.86 -6.04
N ARG A 71 -1.23 6.19 -6.28
CA ARG A 71 -2.21 6.86 -7.14
C ARG A 71 -2.13 6.36 -8.59
N GLU A 72 -0.92 6.19 -9.11
CA GLU A 72 -0.66 5.65 -10.45
C GLU A 72 -1.10 4.20 -10.58
N THR A 73 -0.95 3.40 -9.53
CA THR A 73 -1.47 2.02 -9.51
C THR A 73 -2.99 1.99 -9.50
N ALA A 74 -3.61 2.91 -8.74
CA ALA A 74 -5.06 3.00 -8.62
C ALA A 74 -5.75 3.60 -9.86
N ALA A 75 -5.05 4.43 -10.64
CA ALA A 75 -5.59 5.12 -11.82
C ALA A 75 -6.25 4.19 -12.86
N PRO A 76 -5.59 3.12 -13.37
CA PRO A 76 -6.23 2.21 -14.31
C PRO A 76 -7.41 1.44 -13.70
N ILE A 77 -7.35 1.12 -12.40
CA ILE A 77 -8.45 0.45 -11.66
C ILE A 77 -9.67 1.38 -11.59
N ALA A 78 -9.45 2.64 -11.24
CA ALA A 78 -10.48 3.67 -11.16
C ALA A 78 -11.13 3.93 -12.53
N LYS A 79 -10.31 3.98 -13.58
CA LYS A 79 -10.79 4.16 -14.96
C LYS A 79 -11.69 3.01 -15.42
N ILE A 80 -11.26 1.75 -15.22
CA ILE A 80 -12.02 0.58 -15.71
C ILE A 80 -13.30 0.32 -14.90
N LEU A 81 -13.31 0.68 -13.62
CA LEU A 81 -14.47 0.51 -12.73
C LEU A 81 -15.41 1.72 -12.70
N ASP A 82 -15.06 2.79 -13.44
CA ASP A 82 -15.75 4.08 -13.40
C ASP A 82 -15.97 4.60 -11.97
N LYS A 83 -14.86 4.77 -11.24
CA LYS A 83 -14.85 5.27 -9.86
C LYS A 83 -13.84 6.38 -9.67
N LYS A 84 -14.13 7.27 -8.72
CA LYS A 84 -13.16 8.22 -8.20
C LYS A 84 -12.25 7.54 -7.19
N ILE A 85 -10.99 7.96 -7.16
CA ILE A 85 -10.03 7.56 -6.12
C ILE A 85 -10.21 8.49 -4.92
N ILE A 86 -10.43 7.91 -3.74
CA ILE A 86 -10.47 8.65 -2.48
C ILE A 86 -9.07 8.58 -1.85
N ILE A 87 -8.41 9.73 -1.73
CA ILE A 87 -7.09 9.80 -1.10
C ILE A 87 -7.24 9.70 0.41
N ASN A 88 -6.51 8.77 1.03
CA ASN A 88 -6.53 8.56 2.48
C ASN A 88 -5.10 8.55 3.03
N LYS A 89 -4.80 9.49 3.94
CA LYS A 89 -3.49 9.60 4.60
C LYS A 89 -3.19 8.43 5.53
N GLY A 90 -4.21 7.74 6.06
CA GLY A 90 -4.04 6.51 6.84
C GLY A 90 -3.55 5.31 6.02
N LEU A 91 -3.37 5.46 4.70
CA LEU A 91 -2.75 4.48 3.81
C LEU A 91 -1.32 4.87 3.40
N LEU A 92 -0.68 5.81 4.11
CA LEU A 92 0.72 6.13 3.90
C LEU A 92 1.61 4.92 4.18
N GLU A 93 2.74 4.85 3.48
CA GLU A 93 3.81 3.93 3.85
C GLU A 93 4.43 4.35 5.19
N CYS A 94 5.11 3.40 5.84
CA CYS A 94 5.81 3.70 7.08
C CYS A 94 6.84 4.84 6.89
N ASP A 95 6.86 5.78 7.82
CA ASP A 95 7.91 6.80 7.91
C ASP A 95 9.20 6.18 8.45
N PHE A 96 10.10 5.78 7.55
CA PHE A 96 11.39 5.22 7.93
C PHE A 96 12.43 6.28 8.34
N GLY A 97 12.07 7.56 8.39
CA GLY A 97 12.96 8.65 8.80
C GLY A 97 14.30 8.61 8.06
N LYS A 98 15.41 8.54 8.81
CA LYS A 98 16.79 8.49 8.27
C LYS A 98 17.08 7.30 7.36
N TRP A 99 16.26 6.24 7.40
CA TRP A 99 16.42 5.06 6.54
C TRP A 99 15.77 5.25 5.16
N THR A 100 14.88 6.24 5.00
CA THR A 100 14.27 6.57 3.71
C THR A 100 15.36 6.92 2.68
N GLY A 101 15.27 6.33 1.48
CA GLY A 101 16.22 6.54 0.40
C GLY A 101 17.54 5.77 0.55
N LYS A 102 17.73 4.99 1.62
CA LYS A 102 18.94 4.17 1.79
C LYS A 102 18.82 2.83 1.07
N GLU A 103 19.97 2.30 0.65
CA GLU A 103 20.06 0.98 0.04
C GLU A 103 19.70 -0.11 1.05
N LEU A 104 18.75 -0.97 0.68
CA LEU A 104 18.34 -2.12 1.48
C LEU A 104 19.54 -3.03 1.78
N GLY A 105 20.46 -3.22 0.83
CA GLY A 105 21.68 -4.00 1.02
C GLY A 105 22.58 -3.50 2.16
N LYS A 106 22.57 -2.19 2.43
CA LYS A 106 23.31 -1.59 3.55
C LYS A 106 22.51 -1.68 4.84
N LEU A 107 21.21 -1.39 4.79
CA LEU A 107 20.32 -1.48 5.94
C LEU A 107 20.25 -2.90 6.52
N MET A 108 20.25 -3.93 5.67
CA MET A 108 20.23 -5.34 6.08
C MET A 108 21.44 -5.77 6.92
N LYS A 109 22.52 -4.98 6.92
CA LYS A 109 23.75 -5.26 7.70
C LYS A 109 23.77 -4.57 9.06
N LEU A 110 22.81 -3.68 9.32
CA LEU A 110 22.70 -2.97 10.60
C LEU A 110 22.23 -3.94 11.69
N ALA A 111 22.72 -3.76 12.92
CA ALA A 111 22.27 -4.57 14.05
C ALA A 111 20.76 -4.41 14.29
N GLU A 112 20.27 -3.19 14.09
CA GLU A 112 18.87 -2.78 14.16
C GLU A 112 17.98 -3.55 13.18
N TRP A 113 18.52 -4.00 12.04
CA TRP A 113 17.76 -4.80 11.06
C TRP A 113 17.19 -6.07 11.69
N SER A 114 17.96 -6.71 12.58
CA SER A 114 17.51 -7.89 13.30
C SER A 114 16.28 -7.59 14.17
N THR A 115 16.28 -6.44 14.85
CA THR A 115 15.13 -5.99 15.65
C THR A 115 13.91 -5.71 14.77
N VAL A 116 14.10 -5.02 13.63
CA VAL A 116 13.03 -4.76 12.66
C VAL A 116 12.38 -6.04 12.15
N GLN A 117 13.14 -7.13 11.96
CA GLN A 117 12.61 -8.40 11.45
C GLN A 117 11.97 -9.27 12.53
N ARG A 118 12.54 -9.30 13.75
CA ARG A 118 12.08 -10.23 14.81
C ARG A 118 11.10 -9.61 15.79
N ALA A 119 11.22 -8.32 16.06
CA ALA A 119 10.41 -7.59 17.03
C ALA A 119 10.05 -6.18 16.51
N PRO A 120 9.41 -6.07 15.32
CA PRO A 120 9.13 -4.77 14.69
C PRO A 120 8.36 -3.81 15.59
N SER A 121 7.42 -4.31 16.40
CA SER A 121 6.63 -3.49 17.34
C SER A 121 7.47 -2.78 18.41
N THR A 122 8.71 -3.22 18.66
CA THR A 122 9.62 -2.60 19.64
C THR A 122 10.56 -1.57 19.02
N PHE A 123 10.57 -1.46 17.69
CA PHE A 123 11.51 -0.62 16.98
C PHE A 123 10.87 0.70 16.54
N ARG A 124 11.63 1.79 16.70
CA ARG A 124 11.28 3.09 16.16
C ARG A 124 12.36 3.53 15.17
N PHE A 125 11.95 3.84 13.94
CA PHE A 125 12.89 4.33 12.95
C PHE A 125 13.46 5.70 13.38
N PRO A 126 14.77 5.94 13.22
CA PRO A 126 15.39 7.22 13.62
C PRO A 126 14.76 8.39 12.85
N ASN A 127 14.17 9.35 13.59
CA ASN A 127 13.36 10.46 13.03
C ASN A 127 12.19 10.01 12.14
N GLY A 128 11.71 8.77 12.31
CA GLY A 128 10.58 8.20 11.57
C GLY A 128 9.40 7.92 12.51
N GLU A 129 8.71 6.82 12.29
CA GLU A 129 7.69 6.27 13.19
C GLU A 129 8.03 4.86 13.67
N SER A 130 7.20 4.32 14.56
CA SER A 130 7.19 2.91 14.96
C SER A 130 6.08 2.15 14.22
N PHE A 131 6.07 0.82 14.31
CA PHE A 131 5.04 0.00 13.65
C PHE A 131 3.65 0.09 14.28
N THR A 132 3.51 0.72 15.45
CA THR A 132 2.24 0.83 16.20
C THR A 132 1.54 2.19 16.06
N GLU A 133 2.22 3.17 15.46
CA GLU A 133 1.67 4.50 15.13
C GLU A 133 0.82 4.44 13.85
#